data_AF-A0A9D5GMD2-F1
#
_entry.id   AF-A0A9D5GMD2-F1
#
_cell.length_a   1.000
_cell.length_b   1.000
_cell.length_c   1.000
_cell.angle_alpha   90.00
_cell.angle_beta   90.00
_cell.angle_gamma   90.00
#
_symmetry.space_group_name_H-M   'P 1'
#
loop_
_entity.id
_entity.type
_entity.pdbx_description
1 polymer ?
#
loop_
_entity_poly.entity_id
_entity_poly.type
_entity_poly.pdbx_seq_one_letter_code
_entity_poly.pdbx_strand_id
1 'polypeptide(L)'
;MARIKTFDDWVEVCRAWQRDIDVDPEIFNRVLGGYTLEAKYGDLHSDEIEFGEFAGTRKWEKVLQIPDQRMRDAVLNMIIYQGDTEFASNEQQRLLLGTAPSDYDLHSIARVFIEETRHGYQMCHLLIGHFGNDGRIEAEKMLERR
;
A
#
# COMPACT_ATOMS: atom_id res chain seq x y z
N MET A 1 21.71 3.92 1.62
CA MET A 1 21.01 3.37 2.80
C MET A 1 19.57 3.83 2.69
N ALA A 2 18.58 2.95 2.80
CA ALA A 2 17.17 3.36 2.78
C ALA A 2 16.91 4.36 3.91
N ARG A 3 16.15 5.43 3.63
CA ARG A 3 15.79 6.44 4.64
C ARG A 3 14.87 5.85 5.71
N ILE A 4 14.12 4.82 5.31
CA ILE A 4 13.14 4.09 6.09
C ILE A 4 13.82 2.95 6.86
N LYS A 5 13.66 2.91 8.18
CA LYS A 5 14.13 1.81 9.04
C LYS A 5 12.95 1.05 9.65
N THR A 6 11.89 1.76 10.00
CA THR A 6 10.65 1.22 10.56
C THR A 6 9.47 1.50 9.65
N PHE A 7 8.33 0.89 9.93
CA PHE A 7 7.10 1.21 9.20
C PHE A 7 6.59 2.62 9.54
N ASP A 8 6.78 3.09 10.77
CA ASP A 8 6.43 4.46 11.17
C ASP A 8 7.21 5.50 10.36
N ASP A 9 8.50 5.25 10.08
CA ASP A 9 9.31 6.12 9.21
C ASP A 9 8.67 6.21 7.81
N TRP A 10 8.17 5.09 7.28
CA TRP A 10 7.49 5.08 5.98
C TRP A 10 6.16 5.84 6.01
N VAL A 11 5.40 5.77 7.11
CA VAL A 11 4.16 6.54 7.27
C VAL A 11 4.44 8.05 7.21
N GLU A 12 5.55 8.52 7.78
CA GLU A 12 5.96 9.92 7.66
C GLU A 12 6.31 10.30 6.22
N VAL A 13 7.00 9.42 5.49
CA VAL A 13 7.30 9.63 4.06
C VAL A 13 6.03 9.67 3.23
N CYS A 14 5.05 8.79 3.48
CA CYS A 14 3.76 8.79 2.80
C CYS A 14 2.98 10.11 3.03
N ARG A 15 2.99 10.62 4.27
CA ARG A 15 2.40 11.95 4.57
C ARG A 15 3.13 13.10 3.87
N ALA A 16 4.45 12.98 3.68
CA ALA A 16 5.20 13.96 2.90
C ALA A 16 4.86 13.87 1.41
N TRP A 17 4.77 12.66 0.86
CA TRP A 17 4.38 12.42 -0.53
C TRP A 17 3.02 13.03 -0.87
N GLN A 18 2.00 12.92 0.00
CA GLN A 18 0.71 13.58 -0.22
C GLN A 18 0.86 15.09 -0.46
N ARG A 19 1.71 15.77 0.33
CA ARG A 19 1.99 17.19 0.12
C ARG A 19 2.78 17.45 -1.16
N ASP A 20 3.70 16.55 -1.51
CA ASP A 20 4.53 16.66 -2.72
C ASP A 20 3.75 16.46 -4.02
N ILE A 21 2.53 15.93 -3.94
CA ILE A 21 1.57 15.84 -5.06
C ILE A 21 0.45 16.89 -4.95
N ASP A 22 0.68 17.97 -4.20
CA ASP A 22 -0.26 19.08 -4.02
C ASP A 22 -1.61 18.68 -3.37
N VAL A 23 -1.60 17.64 -2.53
CA VAL A 23 -2.77 17.23 -1.74
C VAL A 23 -2.57 17.67 -0.28
N ASP A 24 -3.45 18.54 0.21
CA ASP A 24 -3.51 18.91 1.63
C ASP A 24 -4.21 17.81 2.44
N PRO A 25 -3.52 17.08 3.35
CA PRO A 25 -4.13 16.01 4.13
C PRO A 25 -5.31 16.47 5.00
N GLU A 26 -5.41 17.76 5.33
CA GLU A 26 -6.54 18.31 6.11
C GLU A 26 -7.88 18.17 5.39
N ILE A 27 -7.87 18.01 4.06
CA ILE A 27 -9.10 17.75 3.31
C ILE A 27 -9.80 16.47 3.79
N PHE A 28 -9.02 15.44 4.12
CA PHE A 28 -9.55 14.16 4.58
C PHE A 28 -10.05 14.27 6.02
N ASN A 29 -9.39 15.04 6.88
CA ASN A 29 -9.90 15.32 8.22
C ASN A 29 -11.25 16.03 8.17
N ARG A 30 -11.36 17.06 7.32
CA ARG A 30 -12.60 17.83 7.14
C ARG A 30 -13.74 17.00 6.57
N VAL A 31 -13.45 16.15 5.58
CA VAL A 31 -14.48 15.44 4.79
C VAL A 31 -14.85 14.09 5.41
N LEU A 32 -13.91 13.42 6.09
CA LEU A 32 -14.06 12.06 6.61
C LEU A 32 -13.96 11.96 8.14
N GLY A 33 -13.66 13.05 8.86
CA GLY A 33 -13.66 13.08 10.31
C GLY A 33 -12.42 12.45 10.98
N GLY A 34 -11.27 12.45 10.30
CA GLY A 34 -9.98 12.02 10.88
C GLY A 34 -9.71 10.51 10.78
N TYR A 35 -9.75 9.97 9.56
CA TYR A 35 -9.44 8.57 9.31
C TYR A 35 -7.97 8.23 9.59
N THR A 36 -7.72 7.17 10.34
CA THR A 36 -6.37 6.64 10.59
C THR A 36 -6.12 5.43 9.70
N LEU A 37 -5.04 5.47 8.92
CA LEU A 37 -4.62 4.34 8.09
C LEU A 37 -4.17 3.18 8.98
N GLU A 38 -4.66 1.98 8.66
CA GLU A 38 -4.34 0.75 9.38
C GLU A 38 -4.12 -0.38 8.37
N ALA A 39 -3.13 -1.23 8.65
CA ALA A 39 -2.95 -2.48 7.92
C ALA A 39 -3.94 -3.52 8.46
N LYS A 40 -4.93 -3.88 7.65
CA LYS A 40 -5.95 -4.87 8.01
C LYS A 40 -5.69 -6.18 7.26
N TYR A 41 -5.86 -7.30 7.94
CA TYR A 41 -5.71 -8.63 7.35
C TYR A 41 -7.01 -9.39 7.54
N GLY A 42 -7.52 -10.01 6.48
CA GLY A 42 -8.68 -10.86 6.54
C GLY A 42 -8.34 -12.25 7.08
N ASP A 43 -9.36 -12.96 7.57
CA ASP A 43 -9.22 -14.34 7.97
C ASP A 43 -8.86 -15.24 6.79
N LEU A 44 -8.10 -16.30 7.08
CA LEU A 44 -7.80 -17.32 6.09
C LEU A 44 -9.00 -18.24 5.89
N HIS A 45 -9.35 -18.52 4.64
CA HIS A 45 -10.35 -19.55 4.31
C HIS A 45 -9.90 -20.95 4.74
N SER A 46 -8.61 -21.26 4.53
CA SER A 46 -7.94 -22.50 4.90
C SER A 46 -6.49 -22.20 5.30
N ASP A 47 -5.90 -23.02 6.15
CA ASP A 47 -4.47 -23.02 6.49
C ASP A 47 -3.60 -23.75 5.47
N GLU A 48 -4.20 -24.41 4.49
CA GLU A 48 -3.54 -25.12 3.39
C GLU A 48 -3.55 -24.31 2.09
N ILE A 49 -2.51 -24.46 1.27
CA ILE A 49 -2.45 -23.95 -0.10
C ILE A 49 -3.50 -24.71 -0.93
N GLU A 50 -4.37 -23.95 -1.58
CA GLU A 50 -5.63 -24.49 -2.13
C GLU A 50 -5.50 -24.91 -3.60
N PHE A 51 -4.39 -24.58 -4.28
CA PHE A 51 -4.20 -24.87 -5.70
C PHE A 51 -2.72 -24.96 -6.11
N GLY A 52 -2.49 -25.45 -7.34
CA GLY A 52 -1.17 -25.51 -7.96
C GLY A 52 -0.31 -26.67 -7.44
N GLU A 53 1.00 -26.56 -7.67
CA GLU A 53 1.98 -27.62 -7.33
C GLU A 53 2.05 -27.93 -5.82
N PHE A 54 1.77 -26.94 -4.97
CA PHE A 54 1.88 -27.06 -3.51
C PHE A 54 0.52 -27.30 -2.83
N ALA A 55 -0.53 -27.65 -3.58
CA ALA A 55 -1.86 -27.87 -3.02
C ALA A 55 -1.86 -28.92 -1.89
N GLY A 56 -2.60 -28.65 -0.81
CA GLY A 56 -2.67 -29.51 0.39
C GLY A 56 -1.47 -29.39 1.35
N THR A 57 -0.52 -28.51 1.08
CA THR A 57 0.54 -28.15 2.03
C THR A 57 0.15 -26.92 2.85
N ARG A 58 0.75 -26.68 4.02
CA ARG A 58 0.48 -25.49 4.84
C ARG A 58 0.87 -24.19 4.11
N LYS A 59 0.04 -23.15 4.22
CA LYS A 59 0.34 -21.79 3.74
C LYS A 59 1.64 -21.27 4.36
N TRP A 60 2.38 -20.48 3.58
CA TRP A 60 3.64 -19.88 4.01
C TRP A 60 3.39 -18.64 4.87
N GLU A 61 3.97 -18.60 6.06
CA GLU A 61 3.98 -17.47 7.00
C GLU A 61 5.20 -16.56 6.79
N LYS A 62 6.29 -17.10 6.22
CA LYS A 62 7.55 -16.37 5.97
C LYS A 62 8.01 -16.57 4.54
N VAL A 63 8.61 -15.52 3.96
CA VAL A 63 9.17 -15.54 2.59
C VAL A 63 10.20 -16.68 2.40
N LEU A 64 10.96 -17.02 3.44
CA LEU A 64 11.94 -18.11 3.40
C LEU A 64 11.32 -19.52 3.28
N GLN A 65 10.01 -19.68 3.53
CA GLN A 65 9.32 -20.95 3.34
C GLN A 65 8.93 -21.18 1.88
N ILE A 66 8.93 -20.13 1.05
CA ILE A 66 8.73 -20.23 -0.39
C ILE A 66 9.99 -20.88 -0.99
N PRO A 67 9.89 -22.02 -1.69
CA PRO A 67 11.06 -22.86 -1.99
C PRO A 67 11.99 -22.25 -3.07
N ASP A 68 11.44 -21.69 -4.15
CA ASP A 68 12.22 -21.19 -5.29
C ASP A 68 12.47 -19.67 -5.18
N GLN A 69 13.69 -19.23 -5.52
CA GLN A 69 14.03 -17.80 -5.55
C GLN A 69 13.16 -17.02 -6.54
N ARG A 70 12.86 -17.58 -7.71
CA ARG A 70 12.00 -16.96 -8.74
C ARG A 70 10.58 -16.76 -8.22
N MET A 71 10.09 -17.66 -7.36
CA MET A 71 8.79 -17.50 -6.71
C MET A 71 8.84 -16.39 -5.67
N ARG A 72 9.90 -16.30 -4.86
CA ARG A 72 10.11 -15.19 -3.92
C ARG A 72 10.14 -13.83 -4.64
N ASP A 73 10.89 -13.76 -5.73
CA ASP A 73 11.00 -12.57 -6.58
C ASP A 73 9.65 -12.22 -7.23
N ALA A 74 8.89 -13.22 -7.68
CA ALA A 74 7.56 -13.02 -8.24
C ALA A 74 6.57 -12.47 -7.20
N VAL A 75 6.57 -13.00 -5.97
CA VAL A 75 5.72 -12.50 -4.88
C VAL A 75 6.10 -11.06 -4.53
N LEU A 76 7.40 -10.75 -4.43
CA LEU A 76 7.88 -9.40 -4.22
C LEU A 76 7.37 -8.45 -5.32
N ASN A 77 7.54 -8.82 -6.58
CA ASN A 77 7.10 -8.02 -7.72
C ASN A 77 5.58 -7.83 -7.77
N MET A 78 4.78 -8.86 -7.43
CA MET A 78 3.32 -8.74 -7.38
C MET A 78 2.88 -7.72 -6.33
N ILE A 79 3.47 -7.75 -5.13
CA ILE A 79 3.19 -6.74 -4.09
C ILE A 79 3.60 -5.36 -4.58
N ILE A 80 4.75 -5.26 -5.26
CA ILE A 80 5.24 -3.99 -5.78
C ILE A 80 4.28 -3.39 -6.81
N TYR A 81 3.93 -4.16 -7.84
CA TYR A 81 3.09 -3.67 -8.92
C TYR A 81 1.69 -3.31 -8.44
N GLN A 82 1.14 -4.09 -7.52
CA GLN A 82 -0.16 -3.75 -6.95
C GLN A 82 -0.07 -2.42 -6.17
N GLY A 83 0.90 -2.27 -5.26
CA GLY A 83 1.07 -1.03 -4.50
C GLY A 83 1.30 0.21 -5.37
N ASP A 84 2.07 0.06 -6.47
CA ASP A 84 2.35 1.14 -7.42
C ASP A 84 1.07 1.67 -8.09
N THR A 85 0.15 0.78 -8.46
CA THR A 85 -1.12 1.19 -9.08
C THR A 85 -2.00 2.03 -8.13
N GLU A 86 -1.94 1.75 -6.83
CA GLU A 86 -2.73 2.50 -5.83
C GLU A 86 -2.25 3.95 -5.70
N PHE A 87 -0.92 4.16 -5.61
CA PHE A 87 -0.34 5.50 -5.57
C PHE A 87 -0.53 6.25 -6.90
N ALA A 88 -0.32 5.57 -8.04
CA ALA A 88 -0.56 6.15 -9.35
C ALA A 88 -2.02 6.62 -9.54
N SER A 89 -3.00 5.86 -9.05
CA SER A 89 -4.41 6.26 -9.12
C SER A 89 -4.69 7.56 -8.33
N ASN A 90 -4.07 7.70 -7.15
CA ASN A 90 -4.15 8.90 -6.34
C ASN A 90 -3.53 10.11 -7.03
N GLU A 91 -2.36 9.93 -7.64
CA GLU A 91 -1.73 11.00 -8.42
C GLU A 91 -2.61 11.43 -9.59
N GLN A 92 -3.22 10.50 -10.33
CA GLN A 92 -4.09 10.81 -11.45
C GLN A 92 -5.34 11.60 -11.02
N GLN A 93 -5.92 11.27 -9.86
CA GLN A 93 -7.18 11.87 -9.42
C GLN A 93 -7.03 13.10 -8.51
N ARG A 94 -5.81 13.46 -8.10
CA ARG A 94 -5.54 14.52 -7.09
C ARG A 94 -6.25 15.87 -7.36
N LEU A 95 -6.36 16.28 -8.62
CA LEU A 95 -6.98 17.57 -8.99
C LEU A 95 -8.52 17.56 -8.80
N LEU A 96 -9.14 16.38 -8.76
CA LEU A 96 -10.58 16.24 -8.53
C LEU A 96 -10.98 16.66 -7.10
N LEU A 97 -10.05 16.58 -6.14
CA LEU A 97 -10.26 17.04 -4.76
C LEU A 97 -10.54 18.55 -4.69
N GLY A 98 -9.97 19.34 -5.61
CA GLY A 98 -10.16 20.80 -5.69
C GLY A 98 -11.25 21.25 -6.67
N THR A 99 -11.79 20.34 -7.48
CA THR A 99 -12.72 20.64 -8.58
C THR A 99 -14.01 19.82 -8.54
N ALA A 100 -14.28 19.17 -7.40
CA ALA A 100 -15.50 18.40 -7.20
C ALA A 100 -16.77 19.25 -7.44
N PRO A 101 -17.76 18.76 -8.20
CA PRO A 101 -18.95 19.54 -8.57
C PRO A 101 -19.99 19.66 -7.45
N SER A 102 -19.85 18.88 -6.37
CA SER A 102 -20.67 18.97 -5.17
C SER A 102 -19.92 18.45 -3.94
N ASP A 103 -20.44 18.73 -2.74
CA ASP A 103 -19.90 18.17 -1.49
C ASP A 103 -20.03 16.64 -1.43
N TYR A 104 -21.07 16.08 -2.06
CA TYR A 104 -21.24 14.64 -2.17
C TYR A 104 -20.14 14.00 -3.03
N ASP A 105 -19.81 14.63 -4.16
CA ASP A 105 -18.74 14.17 -5.04
C ASP A 105 -17.37 14.33 -4.36
N LEU A 106 -17.17 15.43 -3.63
CA LEU A 106 -15.97 15.63 -2.81
C LEU A 106 -15.82 14.53 -1.75
N HIS A 107 -16.90 14.17 -1.06
CA HIS A 107 -16.88 13.07 -0.10
C HIS A 107 -16.56 11.73 -0.78
N SER A 108 -17.15 11.48 -1.95
CA SER A 108 -16.93 10.25 -2.71
C SER A 108 -15.48 10.11 -3.16
N ILE A 109 -14.90 11.14 -3.78
CA ILE A 109 -13.51 11.09 -4.25
C ILE A 109 -12.52 11.06 -3.08
N ALA A 110 -12.80 11.77 -1.98
CA ALA A 110 -11.96 11.73 -0.79
C ALA A 110 -11.91 10.31 -0.17
N ARG A 111 -13.04 9.59 -0.16
CA ARG A 111 -13.05 8.19 0.28
C ARG A 111 -12.25 7.29 -0.62
N VAL A 112 -12.45 7.37 -1.95
CA VAL A 112 -11.67 6.58 -2.91
C VAL A 112 -10.19 6.82 -2.68
N PHE A 113 -9.76 8.09 -2.60
CA PHE A 113 -8.37 8.44 -2.38
C PHE A 113 -7.76 7.80 -1.13
N ILE A 114 -8.49 7.83 -0.01
CA ILE A 114 -8.02 7.25 1.26
C ILE A 114 -8.04 5.72 1.25
N GLU A 115 -9.00 5.10 0.57
CA GLU A 115 -9.01 3.64 0.39
C GLU A 115 -7.84 3.17 -0.48
N GLU A 116 -7.54 3.85 -1.59
CA GLU A 116 -6.35 3.51 -2.40
C GLU A 116 -5.06 3.79 -1.62
N THR A 117 -5.01 4.88 -0.84
CA THR A 117 -3.88 5.11 0.08
C THR A 117 -3.73 3.95 1.07
N ARG A 118 -4.84 3.40 1.58
CA ARG A 118 -4.85 2.25 2.50
C ARG A 118 -4.40 0.96 1.81
N HIS A 119 -4.76 0.75 0.55
CA HIS A 119 -4.26 -0.39 -0.24
C HIS A 119 -2.74 -0.33 -0.40
N GLY A 120 -2.19 0.82 -0.82
CA GLY A 120 -0.74 1.05 -0.89
C GLY A 120 -0.05 0.88 0.48
N TYR A 121 -0.67 1.39 1.54
CA TYR A 121 -0.22 1.22 2.93
C TYR A 121 -0.05 -0.26 3.31
N GLN A 122 -1.01 -1.13 2.97
CA GLN A 122 -0.93 -2.55 3.25
C GLN A 122 0.20 -3.24 2.46
N MET A 123 0.42 -2.85 1.20
CA MET A 123 1.52 -3.38 0.39
C MET A 123 2.87 -3.00 1.00
N CYS A 124 3.05 -1.72 1.39
CA CYS A 124 4.27 -1.27 2.05
C CYS A 124 4.48 -1.92 3.43
N HIS A 125 3.40 -2.17 4.19
CA HIS A 125 3.49 -2.92 5.43
C HIS A 125 4.00 -4.35 5.20
N LEU A 126 3.52 -5.04 4.16
CA LEU A 126 4.02 -6.37 3.78
C LEU A 126 5.49 -6.32 3.38
N LEU A 127 5.90 -5.36 2.54
CA LEU A 127 7.27 -5.19 2.10
C LEU A 127 8.22 -4.99 3.29
N ILE A 128 7.91 -4.02 4.16
CA ILE A 128 8.76 -3.65 5.29
C ILE A 128 8.79 -4.77 6.33
N GLY A 129 7.66 -5.44 6.57
CA GLY A 129 7.53 -6.52 7.56
C GLY A 129 8.17 -7.84 7.14
N HIS A 130 8.15 -8.19 5.84
CA HIS A 130 8.53 -9.54 5.39
C HIS A 130 9.76 -9.59 4.46
N PHE A 131 10.13 -8.49 3.78
CA PHE A 131 11.19 -8.47 2.77
C PHE A 131 12.45 -7.70 3.19
N GLY A 132 12.54 -7.31 4.47
CA GLY A 132 13.77 -6.76 5.04
C GLY A 132 14.24 -5.49 4.34
N ASN A 133 15.52 -5.45 3.92
CA ASN A 133 16.11 -4.26 3.31
C ASN A 133 15.54 -3.96 1.93
N ASP A 134 15.33 -4.98 1.10
CA ASP A 134 14.81 -4.80 -0.24
C ASP A 134 13.36 -4.29 -0.19
N GLY A 135 12.56 -4.83 0.74
CA GLY A 135 11.21 -4.33 1.00
C GLY A 135 11.16 -2.85 1.38
N ARG A 136 12.08 -2.39 2.25
CA ARG A 136 12.17 -0.97 2.62
C ARG A 136 12.54 -0.07 1.44
N ILE A 137 13.48 -0.52 0.60
CA ILE A 137 13.88 0.22 -0.61
C ILE A 137 12.72 0.32 -1.59
N GLU A 138 12.01 -0.78 -1.84
CA GLU A 138 10.89 -0.77 -2.79
C GLU A 138 9.69 0.03 -2.29
N ALA A 139 9.41 0.00 -0.98
CA ALA A 139 8.37 0.84 -0.36
C ALA A 139 8.71 2.34 -0.42
N GLU A 140 9.99 2.71 -0.34
CA GLU A 140 10.45 4.09 -0.56
C GLU A 140 10.24 4.50 -2.03
N LYS A 141 10.72 3.67 -2.96
CA LYS A 141 10.62 3.93 -4.41
C LYS A 141 9.17 4.10 -4.90
N MET A 142 8.21 3.38 -4.32
CA MET A 142 6.79 3.52 -4.70
C MET A 142 6.29 4.97 -4.61
N LEU A 143 6.79 5.74 -3.65
CA LEU A 143 6.40 7.14 -3.44
C LEU A 143 7.27 8.11 -4.27
N GLU A 144 8.33 7.61 -4.91
CA GLU A 144 9.24 8.39 -5.76
C GLU A 144 8.94 8.24 -7.25
N ARG A 145 8.22 7.17 -7.64
CA ARG A 145 7.80 6.93 -9.03
C ARG A 145 6.64 7.88 -9.39
N ARG A 146 6.70 8.49 -10.58
CA ARG A 146 5.68 9.38 -11.16
C ARG A 146 5.61 9.16 -12.67
#